data_AF-A0A7J4M7D0-F1
#
_entry.id   AF-A0A7J4M7D0-F1
#
_cell.length_a   1.000
_cell.length_b   1.000
_cell.length_c   1.000
_cell.angle_alpha   90.00
_cell.angle_beta   90.00
_cell.angle_gamma   90.00
#
_symmetry.space_group_name_H-M   'P 1'
#
loop_
_entity.id
_entity.type
_entity.pdbx_description
1 polymer ?
#
loop_
_entity_poly.entity_id
_entity_poly.type
_entity_poly.pdbx_seq_one_letter_code
_entity_poly.pdbx_strand_id
1 'polypeptide(L)'
;MDTTSPIVNILSPSNGATYTSNRTQMVATITDDSLSQCWYDLGAGNISFSCSNGTNTIDSILSKQGSNTWKVYAKDLAGNVGSDTVTFTVKSSTKTTGCTSCNSYDNGPLNETILDNTRNNPGSFPTEEFIKLNVKSEKLNIFEIIFLWVKNLLGL
;
A
#
# COMPACT_ATOMS: atom_id res chain seq x y z
N MET A 1 10.87 33.71 29.45
CA MET A 1 11.23 32.71 28.44
C MET A 1 10.27 31.55 28.62
N ASP A 2 9.63 31.11 27.54
CA ASP A 2 8.83 29.88 27.57
C ASP A 2 9.76 28.67 27.67
N THR A 3 9.31 27.64 28.36
CA THR A 3 10.03 26.38 28.58
C THR A 3 9.14 25.16 28.38
N THR A 4 7.89 25.35 27.92
CA THR A 4 6.92 24.28 27.72
C THR A 4 7.06 23.76 26.30
N SER A 5 7.21 22.45 26.11
CA SER A 5 7.21 21.87 24.77
C SER A 5 5.78 21.67 24.26
N PRO A 6 5.56 21.73 22.93
CA PRO A 6 4.32 21.31 22.32
C PRO A 6 3.93 19.88 22.72
N ILE A 7 2.63 19.64 22.94
CA ILE A 7 2.12 18.28 23.15
C ILE A 7 1.73 17.72 21.78
N VAL A 8 2.24 16.54 21.45
CA VAL A 8 1.96 15.82 20.20
C VAL A 8 1.41 14.45 20.55
N ASN A 9 0.32 14.01 19.92
CA ASN A 9 -0.19 12.63 20.05
C ASN A 9 -0.67 12.10 18.69
N ILE A 10 -0.10 10.99 18.22
CA ILE A 10 -0.53 10.33 17.00
C ILE A 10 -1.74 9.43 17.33
N LEU A 11 -2.87 9.72 16.69
CA LEU A 11 -4.12 8.98 16.86
C LEU A 11 -4.21 7.80 15.89
N SER A 12 -3.68 7.97 14.67
CA SER A 12 -3.67 6.95 13.63
C SER A 12 -2.43 7.10 12.75
N PRO A 13 -1.73 6.02 12.38
CA PRO A 13 -1.97 4.64 12.79
C PRO A 13 -1.76 4.42 14.29
N SER A 14 -2.50 3.49 14.89
CA SER A 14 -2.40 3.23 16.32
C SER A 14 -1.14 2.43 16.64
N ASN A 15 -0.46 2.80 17.73
CA ASN A 15 0.76 2.11 18.16
C ASN A 15 0.50 0.62 18.44
N GLY A 16 1.37 -0.25 17.95
CA GLY A 16 1.27 -1.71 18.06
C GLY A 16 0.24 -2.37 17.13
N ALA A 17 -0.53 -1.60 16.35
CA ALA A 17 -1.58 -2.15 15.50
C ALA A 17 -1.02 -2.95 14.31
N THR A 18 -1.84 -3.87 13.81
CA THR A 18 -1.59 -4.60 12.56
C THR A 18 -2.67 -4.30 11.54
N TYR A 19 -2.28 -3.89 10.35
CA TYR A 19 -3.17 -3.58 9.23
C TYR A 19 -2.97 -4.59 8.08
N THR A 20 -4.03 -4.87 7.32
CA THR A 20 -4.00 -5.76 6.13
C THR A 20 -3.81 -5.00 4.81
N SER A 21 -3.79 -3.66 4.87
CA SER A 21 -3.55 -2.77 3.75
C SER A 21 -2.64 -1.62 4.18
N ASN A 22 -1.87 -1.08 3.22
CA ASN A 22 -0.96 0.03 3.48
C ASN A 22 -1.72 1.24 4.05
N ARG A 23 -1.05 1.98 4.93
CA ARG A 23 -1.53 3.25 5.47
C ARG A 23 -1.01 4.38 4.60
N THR A 24 -1.92 5.26 4.21
CA THR A 24 -1.63 6.41 3.34
C THR A 24 -1.82 7.76 4.02
N GLN A 25 -2.12 7.73 5.31
CA GLN A 25 -2.46 8.89 6.12
C GLN A 25 -2.02 8.67 7.56
N MET A 26 -1.60 9.75 8.21
CA MET A 26 -1.37 9.85 9.65
C MET A 26 -2.22 10.98 10.23
N VAL A 27 -2.84 10.75 11.38
CA VAL A 27 -3.64 11.74 12.11
C VAL A 27 -3.02 11.94 13.47
N ALA A 28 -2.73 13.18 13.84
CA ALA A 28 -2.14 13.54 15.12
C ALA A 28 -2.81 14.79 15.72
N THR A 29 -2.85 14.89 17.04
CA THR A 29 -3.16 16.14 17.74
C THR A 29 -1.87 16.84 18.12
N ILE A 30 -1.84 18.16 17.92
CA ILE A 30 -0.72 19.02 18.29
C ILE A 30 -1.30 20.20 19.07
N THR A 31 -0.83 20.44 20.29
CA THR A 31 -1.30 21.56 21.10
C THR A 31 -0.15 22.32 21.72
N ASP A 32 -0.09 23.62 21.41
CA ASP A 32 0.86 24.59 21.95
C ASP A 32 0.33 26.01 21.67
N ASP A 33 0.50 26.93 22.62
CA ASP A 33 0.04 28.32 22.49
C ASP A 33 0.95 29.17 21.57
N SER A 34 2.19 28.73 21.38
CA SER A 34 3.24 29.40 20.59
C SER A 34 3.77 28.51 19.46
N LEU A 35 2.93 27.65 18.88
CA LEU A 35 3.30 26.71 17.81
C LEU A 35 3.95 27.42 16.60
N SER A 36 5.09 26.90 16.13
CA SER A 36 5.88 27.51 15.05
C SER A 36 6.08 26.57 13.85
N GLN A 37 6.62 25.37 14.07
CA GLN A 37 7.01 24.46 12.98
C GLN A 37 6.65 23.02 13.31
N CYS A 38 6.17 22.27 12.33
CA CYS A 38 5.96 20.83 12.46
C CYS A 38 6.62 20.06 11.33
N TRP A 39 7.06 18.85 11.65
CA TRP A 39 7.63 17.91 10.70
C TRP A 39 7.33 16.48 11.13
N TYR A 40 7.44 15.55 10.20
CA TYR A 40 7.29 14.12 10.46
C TYR A 40 8.44 13.33 9.85
N ASP A 41 8.66 12.12 10.34
CA ASP A 41 9.62 11.16 9.79
C ASP A 41 8.96 9.78 9.68
N LEU A 42 9.11 9.15 8.51
CA LEU A 42 8.59 7.81 8.21
C LEU A 42 9.71 6.75 8.16
N GLY A 43 10.91 7.08 8.69
CA GLY A 43 12.14 6.29 8.62
C GLY A 43 13.03 6.63 7.43
N ALA A 44 12.87 7.82 6.84
CA ALA A 44 13.64 8.29 5.69
C ALA A 44 14.17 9.73 5.85
N GLY A 45 13.85 10.39 6.96
CA GLY A 45 14.23 11.77 7.23
C GLY A 45 13.01 12.66 7.50
N ASN A 46 13.30 13.88 7.99
CA ASN A 46 12.29 14.84 8.39
C ASN A 46 11.66 15.54 7.18
N ILE A 47 10.33 15.59 7.12
CA ILE A 47 9.54 16.30 6.12
C ILE A 47 8.65 17.32 6.84
N SER A 48 8.79 18.60 6.49
CA SER A 48 7.98 19.67 7.06
C SER A 48 6.55 19.66 6.51
N PHE A 49 5.59 20.06 7.34
CA PHE A 49 4.21 20.27 6.92
C PHE A 49 3.59 21.44 7.68
N SER A 50 2.53 22.02 7.12
CA SER A 50 1.75 23.05 7.81
C SER A 50 0.86 22.39 8.86
N CYS A 51 1.00 22.82 10.12
CA CYS A 51 0.20 22.34 11.24
C CYS A 51 -0.55 23.48 11.91
N SER A 52 -1.63 23.15 12.60
CA SER A 52 -2.35 24.05 13.49
C SER A 52 -2.55 23.40 14.85
N ASN A 53 -2.93 24.19 15.85
CA ASN A 53 -3.35 23.66 17.14
C ASN A 53 -4.61 22.77 16.94
N GLY A 54 -4.68 21.61 17.59
CA GLY A 54 -5.72 20.61 17.42
C GLY A 54 -5.33 19.46 16.49
N THR A 55 -6.32 18.90 15.78
CA THR A 55 -6.13 17.72 14.91
C THR A 55 -5.52 18.10 13.57
N ASN A 56 -4.47 17.38 13.20
CA ASN A 56 -3.73 17.53 11.95
C ASN A 56 -3.75 16.20 11.20
N THR A 57 -3.98 16.28 9.89
CA THR A 57 -3.97 15.13 8.99
C THR A 57 -2.81 15.27 8.01
N ILE A 58 -1.96 14.25 7.96
CA ILE A 58 -0.82 14.17 7.04
C ILE A 58 -1.16 13.10 6.00
N ASP A 59 -1.47 13.56 4.79
CA ASP A 59 -1.83 12.72 3.64
C ASP A 59 -0.65 12.47 2.71
N SER A 60 -0.87 11.67 1.67
CA SER A 60 0.12 11.36 0.62
C SER A 60 1.41 10.70 1.13
N ILE A 61 1.32 10.01 2.27
CA ILE A 61 2.38 9.15 2.80
C ILE A 61 2.11 7.71 2.42
N LEU A 62 3.09 6.81 2.56
CA LEU A 62 2.89 5.40 2.26
C LEU A 62 3.70 4.52 3.21
N SER A 63 3.01 3.66 3.95
CA SER A 63 3.65 2.63 4.76
C SER A 63 4.23 1.53 3.87
N LYS A 64 5.26 0.84 4.36
CA LYS A 64 5.85 -0.36 3.76
C LYS A 64 5.19 -1.61 4.33
N GLN A 65 5.29 -2.72 3.61
CA GLN A 65 4.96 -4.03 4.16
C GLN A 65 5.92 -4.37 5.32
N GLY A 66 5.44 -5.04 6.35
CA GLY A 66 6.18 -5.30 7.58
C GLY A 66 6.07 -4.17 8.60
N SER A 67 7.11 -3.98 9.42
CA SER A 67 7.14 -2.99 10.49
C SER A 67 7.38 -1.57 9.95
N ASN A 68 6.64 -0.60 10.47
CA ASN A 68 6.76 0.81 10.17
C ASN A 68 6.85 1.59 11.48
N THR A 69 7.75 2.57 11.53
CA THR A 69 7.85 3.53 12.64
C THR A 69 7.67 4.93 12.09
N TRP A 70 6.60 5.60 12.51
CA TRP A 70 6.27 6.96 12.11
C TRP A 70 6.35 7.89 13.32
N LYS A 71 6.88 9.09 13.10
CA LYS A 71 7.11 10.07 14.14
C LYS A 71 6.65 11.45 13.70
N VAL A 72 6.00 12.19 14.61
CA VAL A 72 5.60 13.58 14.40
C VAL A 72 6.29 14.44 15.44
N TYR A 73 6.70 15.63 15.01
CA TYR A 73 7.36 16.63 15.83
C TYR A 73 6.66 17.98 15.67
N ALA A 74 6.68 18.76 16.74
CA ALA A 74 6.25 20.14 16.76
C ALA A 74 7.27 20.97 17.55
N LYS A 75 7.50 22.20 17.10
CA LYS A 75 8.36 23.18 17.75
C LYS A 75 7.62 24.49 17.93
N ASP A 76 7.78 25.11 19.08
CA ASP A 76 7.24 26.43 19.39
C ASP A 76 8.17 27.56 18.93
N LEU A 77 7.79 28.81 19.20
CA LEU A 77 8.60 30.01 18.91
C LEU A 77 9.81 30.19 19.84
N ALA A 78 9.80 29.58 21.03
CA ALA A 78 10.91 29.62 21.98
C ALA A 78 11.99 28.57 21.68
N GLY A 79 11.71 27.63 20.77
CA GLY A 79 12.59 26.55 20.36
C GLY A 79 12.37 25.22 21.10
N ASN A 80 11.35 25.12 21.95
CA ASN A 80 10.99 23.86 22.62
C ASN A 80 10.39 22.88 21.60
N VAL A 81 10.76 21.61 21.70
CA VAL A 81 10.32 20.56 20.77
C VAL A 81 9.56 19.48 21.52
N GLY A 82 8.38 19.14 21.01
CA GLY A 82 7.60 17.96 21.39
C GLY A 82 7.52 16.96 20.25
N SER A 83 7.30 15.68 20.58
CA SER A 83 7.14 14.65 19.55
C SER A 83 6.39 13.43 20.07
N ASP A 84 5.80 12.68 19.16
CA ASP A 84 5.24 11.35 19.42
C ASP A 84 5.61 10.37 18.31
N THR A 85 5.69 9.08 18.65
CA THR A 85 6.14 8.00 17.78
C THR A 85 5.23 6.79 17.89
N VAL A 86 4.82 6.27 16.73
CA VAL A 86 4.05 5.01 16.64
C VAL A 86 4.81 3.98 15.83
N THR A 87 4.73 2.73 16.26
CA THR A 87 5.22 1.58 15.50
C THR A 87 4.07 0.65 15.21
N PHE A 88 3.87 0.28 13.94
CA PHE A 88 2.77 -0.59 13.51
C PHE A 88 3.24 -1.55 12.41
N THR A 89 2.45 -2.60 12.17
CA THR A 89 2.74 -3.61 11.15
C THR A 89 1.72 -3.59 10.03
N VAL A 90 2.18 -3.69 8.78
CA VAL A 90 1.32 -3.95 7.62
C VAL A 90 1.59 -5.35 7.13
N LYS A 91 0.57 -6.19 7.15
CA LYS A 91 0.62 -7.56 6.60
C LYS A 91 0.18 -7.55 5.15
N SER A 92 0.81 -8.40 4.36
CA SER A 92 0.30 -8.72 3.04
C SER A 92 -0.94 -9.57 3.21
N SER A 93 -2.03 -9.17 2.58
CA SER A 93 -3.15 -10.08 2.38
C SER A 93 -2.69 -11.14 1.40
N THR A 94 -2.15 -12.26 1.89
CA THR A 94 -1.93 -13.42 1.03
C THR A 94 -3.29 -13.80 0.49
N LYS A 95 -3.51 -13.56 -0.81
CA LYS A 95 -4.66 -14.14 -1.51
C LYS A 95 -4.43 -15.64 -1.51
N THR A 96 -4.97 -16.32 -0.49
CA THR A 96 -5.08 -17.77 -0.45
C THR A 96 -6.01 -18.14 -1.60
N THR A 97 -5.45 -18.28 -2.79
CA THR A 97 -6.12 -18.95 -3.91
C THR A 97 -6.11 -20.43 -3.55
N GLY A 98 -7.04 -20.82 -2.67
CA GLY A 98 -7.31 -22.22 -2.37
C GLY A 98 -7.90 -22.86 -3.61
N CYS A 99 -7.07 -23.57 -4.38
CA CYS A 99 -7.62 -24.57 -5.28
C CYS A 99 -8.07 -25.74 -4.40
N THR A 100 -9.37 -25.79 -4.09
CA THR A 100 -10.02 -26.93 -3.40
C THR A 100 -10.35 -28.07 -4.37
N SER A 101 -9.77 -28.08 -5.57
CA SER A 101 -9.94 -29.20 -6.52
C SER A 101 -8.62 -29.56 -7.19
N CYS A 102 -7.59 -29.87 -6.41
CA CYS A 102 -6.61 -30.84 -6.88
C CYS A 102 -7.22 -32.23 -6.65
N ASN A 103 -8.08 -32.68 -7.57
CA ASN A 103 -8.31 -34.11 -7.70
C ASN A 103 -6.97 -34.71 -8.13
N SER A 104 -6.30 -35.38 -7.21
CA SER A 104 -5.16 -36.23 -7.47
C SER A 104 -5.61 -37.37 -8.38
N TYR A 105 -5.35 -37.24 -9.68
CA TYR A 105 -5.25 -38.40 -10.57
C TYR A 105 -3.77 -38.58 -10.90
N ASP A 106 -3.06 -39.22 -9.97
CA ASP A 106 -1.76 -39.80 -10.25
C ASP A 106 -1.99 -41.30 -10.36
N ASN A 107 -2.27 -41.77 -11.58
CA ASN A 107 -2.34 -43.19 -11.92
C ASN A 107 -1.48 -43.42 -13.17
N GLY A 108 -0.22 -43.77 -12.96
CA GLY A 108 0.54 -44.62 -13.88
C GLY A 108 0.95 -44.02 -15.24
N PRO A 109 1.79 -44.75 -16.01
CA PRO A 109 2.81 -44.17 -16.85
C PRO A 109 2.29 -43.65 -18.19
N LEU A 110 3.05 -42.68 -18.72
CA LEU A 110 2.82 -41.94 -19.96
C LEU A 110 2.58 -42.85 -21.18
N ASN A 111 1.36 -42.84 -21.74
CA ASN A 111 1.13 -43.01 -23.18
C ASN A 111 -0.24 -42.48 -23.68
N GLU A 112 -0.12 -41.70 -24.76
CA GLU A 112 -1.07 -41.41 -25.85
C GLU A 112 -2.40 -40.65 -25.61
N THR A 113 -2.44 -39.45 -26.20
CA THR A 113 -3.50 -38.90 -27.06
C THR A 113 -4.96 -39.20 -26.68
N ILE A 114 -5.60 -38.29 -25.94
CA ILE A 114 -7.06 -38.17 -25.96
C ILE A 114 -7.45 -36.76 -26.37
N LEU A 115 -7.95 -36.68 -27.61
CA LEU A 115 -8.86 -35.64 -28.10
C LEU A 115 -10.12 -35.69 -27.22
N ASP A 116 -10.47 -34.60 -26.54
CA ASP A 116 -11.85 -34.40 -26.10
C ASP A 116 -12.46 -33.23 -26.88
N ASN A 117 -13.17 -33.59 -27.95
CA ASN A 117 -14.08 -32.73 -28.68
C ASN A 117 -15.51 -33.24 -28.44
N THR A 118 -16.36 -32.35 -27.91
CA THR A 118 -17.83 -32.39 -27.75
C THR A 118 -18.38 -33.19 -26.55
N ARG A 119 -19.17 -32.60 -25.64
CA ARG A 119 -20.46 -31.88 -25.84
C ARG A 119 -20.73 -30.93 -24.67
N ASN A 120 -20.89 -29.62 -24.89
CA ASN A 120 -22.15 -28.89 -25.12
C ASN A 120 -23.21 -28.99 -23.99
N ASN A 121 -23.27 -27.96 -23.13
CA ASN A 121 -24.53 -27.39 -22.63
C ASN A 121 -24.44 -25.85 -22.71
N PRO A 122 -25.39 -25.15 -23.36
CA PRO A 122 -25.30 -23.73 -23.67
C PRO A 122 -25.89 -22.90 -22.53
N GLY A 123 -25.12 -21.94 -22.02
CA GLY A 123 -25.59 -21.07 -20.94
C GLY A 123 -24.54 -20.07 -20.47
N SER A 124 -24.27 -19.08 -21.33
CA SER A 124 -23.70 -17.77 -21.00
C SER A 124 -22.48 -17.70 -20.07
N PHE A 125 -21.29 -17.63 -20.66
CA PHE A 125 -20.28 -16.68 -20.18
C PHE A 125 -19.95 -15.75 -21.36
N PRO A 126 -20.19 -14.42 -21.24
CA PRO A 126 -19.86 -13.51 -22.32
C PRO A 126 -18.36 -13.54 -22.57
N THR A 127 -18.04 -13.59 -23.85
CA THR A 127 -16.71 -13.53 -24.45
C THR A 127 -16.04 -12.20 -24.12
N GLU A 128 -14.90 -12.25 -23.43
CA GLU A 128 -13.82 -11.31 -23.68
C GLU A 128 -12.51 -12.11 -23.76
N GLU A 129 -11.75 -11.75 -24.76
CA GLU A 129 -10.65 -12.44 -25.40
C GLU A 129 -9.45 -12.58 -24.44
N PHE A 130 -9.14 -13.81 -24.00
CA PHE A 130 -7.88 -14.06 -23.29
C PHE A 130 -6.74 -14.04 -24.30
N ILE A 131 -6.21 -12.85 -24.59
CA ILE A 131 -4.91 -12.72 -25.25
C ILE A 131 -3.86 -13.30 -24.31
N LYS A 132 -3.38 -14.51 -24.59
CA LYS A 132 -2.20 -15.08 -23.95
C LYS A 132 -0.95 -14.32 -24.43
N LEU A 133 -0.62 -13.22 -23.76
CA LEU A 133 0.68 -12.57 -23.90
C LEU A 133 1.73 -13.40 -23.16
N ASN A 134 2.46 -14.23 -23.91
CA ASN A 134 3.60 -14.99 -23.41
C ASN A 134 4.82 -14.06 -23.32
N VAL A 135 4.89 -13.21 -22.30
CA VAL A 135 6.05 -12.33 -22.08
C VAL A 135 7.07 -13.08 -21.22
N LYS A 136 8.16 -13.54 -21.86
CA LYS A 136 9.39 -13.93 -21.15
C LYS A 136 9.83 -12.73 -20.29
N SER A 137 10.18 -13.01 -19.04
CA SER A 137 10.52 -12.03 -18.02
C SER A 137 11.75 -11.19 -18.40
N GLU A 138 11.54 -10.07 -19.07
CA GLU A 138 12.51 -8.98 -19.19
C GLU A 138 11.80 -7.66 -18.87
N LYS A 139 12.41 -6.84 -18.01
CA LYS A 139 11.82 -5.64 -17.41
C LYS A 139 11.39 -4.64 -18.49
N LEU A 140 10.08 -4.49 -18.71
CA LEU A 140 9.54 -3.45 -19.59
C LEU A 140 9.44 -2.11 -18.86
N ASN A 141 9.94 -1.05 -19.51
CA ASN A 141 9.83 0.34 -19.08
C ASN A 141 8.35 0.79 -19.17
N ILE A 142 7.90 1.64 -18.24
CA ILE A 142 6.55 2.20 -18.22
C ILE A 142 6.17 2.92 -19.53
N PHE A 143 7.14 3.49 -20.25
CA PHE A 143 6.92 4.07 -21.59
C PHE A 143 6.54 3.03 -22.65
N GLU A 144 7.14 1.83 -22.62
CA GLU A 144 6.80 0.72 -23.54
C GLU A 144 5.40 0.16 -23.25
N ILE A 145 5.02 0.09 -21.97
CA ILE A 145 3.70 -0.39 -21.55
C ILE A 145 2.59 0.59 -22.01
N ILE A 146 2.82 1.90 -21.86
CA ILE A 146 1.87 2.92 -22.31
C ILE A 146 1.75 2.89 -23.85
N PHE A 147 2.85 2.72 -24.57
CA PHE A 147 2.84 2.67 -26.03
C PHE A 147 2.04 1.46 -26.56
N LEU A 148 2.16 0.29 -25.93
CA LEU A 148 1.38 -0.90 -26.24
C LEU A 148 -0.12 -0.71 -25.95
N TRP A 149 -0.46 0.00 -24.87
CA TRP A 149 -1.85 0.33 -24.53
C TRP A 149 -2.50 1.24 -25.57
N VAL A 150 -1.77 2.26 -26.03
CA VAL A 150 -2.28 3.23 -27.02
C VAL A 150 -2.50 2.57 -28.38
N LYS A 151 -1.61 1.66 -28.81
CA LYS A 151 -1.79 0.91 -30.07
C LYS A 151 -3.04 0.05 -30.07
N ASN A 152 -3.28 -0.69 -28.98
CA ASN A 152 -4.45 -1.54 -28.86
C ASN A 152 -5.75 -0.72 -28.79
N LEU A 153 -5.73 0.44 -28.10
CA LEU A 153 -6.88 1.34 -28.04
C LEU A 153 -7.21 2.00 -29.39
N LEU A 154 -6.19 2.25 -30.22
CA LEU A 154 -6.34 2.91 -31.53
C LEU A 154 -6.44 1.93 -32.71
N GLY A 155 -6.27 0.63 -32.48
CA GLY A 155 -6.31 -0.40 -33.53
C GLY A 155 -5.18 -0.28 -34.57
N LEU A 156 -4.01 0.22 -34.16
CA LEU A 156 -2.81 0.42 -35.00
C LEU A 156 -1.72 -0.63 -34.76
#